data_AF-A0A7Y9XYV4-F1
#
_entry.id   AF-A0A7Y9XYV4-F1
#
_cell.length_a   1.000
_cell.length_b   1.000
_cell.length_c   1.000
_cell.angle_alpha   90.00
_cell.angle_beta   90.00
_cell.angle_gamma   90.00
#
_symmetry.space_group_name_H-M   'P 1'
#
loop_
_entity.id
_entity.type
_entity.pdbx_description
1 polymer ?
#
loop_
_entity_poly.entity_id
_entity_poly.type
_entity_poly.pdbx_seq_one_letter_code
_entity_poly.pdbx_strand_id
1 'polypeptide(L)'
;MLESHDPDWAAKFDDRTDRLRELERRMGDGLPDPDLLREYDNIAGAQRLAFDASHRTAQEYIDLHLSLTLREADLDGIWAWYPRLPASADLDATRAVVREVNGWVTAVKHNREMREVCQRAGITPDPTSLRSLPRLSWRTHFARLRWRLGRAKRLRRYQSHQES
;
A
#
# COMPACT_ATOMS: atom_id res chain seq x y z
N MET A 1 11.27 19.22 -2.94
CA MET A 1 11.50 18.39 -1.74
C MET A 1 10.15 18.31 -1.04
N LEU A 2 9.74 17.12 -0.61
CA LEU A 2 8.55 16.96 0.22
C LEU A 2 8.73 17.82 1.48
N GLU A 3 7.74 18.64 1.82
CA GLU A 3 7.78 19.53 2.98
C GLU A 3 8.02 18.78 4.30
N SER A 4 7.65 17.50 4.34
CA SER A 4 7.84 16.61 5.48
C SER A 4 9.24 16.02 5.60
N HIS A 5 10.17 16.25 4.65
CA HIS A 5 11.47 15.59 4.69
C HIS A 5 12.31 16.10 5.87
N ASP A 6 12.77 15.16 6.70
CA ASP A 6 13.61 15.42 7.86
C ASP A 6 14.98 14.77 7.63
N PRO A 7 16.10 15.52 7.54
CA PRO A 7 17.41 14.92 7.31
C PRO A 7 17.85 13.98 8.45
N ASP A 8 17.34 14.19 9.67
CA ASP A 8 17.66 13.37 10.85
C ASP A 8 16.65 12.22 11.06
N TRP A 9 15.78 11.95 10.07
CA TRP A 9 14.71 10.96 10.19
C TRP A 9 15.22 9.57 10.61
N ALA A 10 16.39 9.16 10.11
CA ALA A 10 16.94 7.82 10.33
C ALA A 10 17.26 7.60 11.81
N ALA A 11 17.99 8.54 12.44
CA ALA A 11 18.31 8.47 13.86
C ALA A 11 17.03 8.45 14.73
N LYS A 12 16.03 9.27 14.36
CA LYS A 12 14.75 9.29 15.07
C LYS A 12 13.91 8.04 14.80
N PHE A 13 14.09 7.36 13.67
CA PHE A 13 13.40 6.10 13.37
C PHE A 13 14.00 4.95 14.16
N ASP A 14 15.33 4.90 14.25
CA ASP A 14 16.06 3.89 15.02
C ASP A 14 15.73 3.99 16.52
N ASP A 15 15.82 5.20 17.10
CA ASP A 15 15.46 5.47 18.49
C ASP A 15 14.04 5.00 18.84
N ARG A 16 13.07 5.29 17.97
CA ARG A 16 11.68 4.85 18.14
C ARG A 16 11.52 3.33 17.98
N THR A 17 12.27 2.71 17.06
CA THR A 17 12.27 1.25 16.89
C THR A 17 12.74 0.57 18.16
N ASP A 18 13.84 1.04 18.74
CA ASP A 18 14.38 0.48 19.97
C ASP A 18 13.42 0.70 21.15
N ARG A 19 12.77 1.86 21.23
CA ARG A 19 11.76 2.12 22.25
C ARG A 19 10.53 1.22 22.13
N LEU A 20 10.03 0.97 20.91
CA LEU A 20 8.90 0.06 20.70
C LEU A 20 9.25 -1.38 21.09
N ARG A 21 10.44 -1.87 20.73
CA ARG A 21 10.91 -3.20 21.16
C ARG A 21 10.96 -3.34 22.68
N GLU A 22 11.42 -2.31 23.38
CA GLU A 22 11.44 -2.32 24.84
C GLU A 22 10.03 -2.32 25.44
N LEU A 23 9.09 -1.56 24.86
CA LEU A 23 7.69 -1.58 25.28
C LEU A 23 7.04 -2.95 25.02
N GLU A 24 7.27 -3.55 23.87
CA GLU A 24 6.78 -4.89 23.52
C GLU A 24 7.30 -5.94 24.51
N ARG A 25 8.58 -5.89 24.87
CA ARG A 25 9.17 -6.75 25.88
C ARG A 25 8.48 -6.59 27.24
N ARG A 26 8.30 -5.34 27.70
CA ARG A 26 7.63 -5.03 28.97
C ARG A 26 6.16 -5.47 29.00
N MET A 27 5.46 -5.41 27.87
CA MET A 27 4.09 -5.90 27.73
C MET A 27 4.01 -7.43 27.65
N GLY A 28 5.04 -8.10 27.12
CA GLY A 28 5.12 -9.56 27.06
C GLY A 28 5.32 -10.23 28.43
N ASP A 29 5.85 -9.48 29.40
CA ASP A 29 6.16 -9.97 30.75
C ASP A 29 4.98 -9.87 31.75
N GLY A 30 3.78 -9.42 31.33
CA GLY A 30 2.62 -9.25 32.23
C GLY A 30 1.29 -8.85 31.56
N LEU A 31 0.29 -8.47 32.36
CA LEU A 31 -0.97 -7.90 31.85
C LEU A 31 -0.73 -6.48 31.31
N PRO A 32 -1.35 -6.07 30.19
CA PRO A 32 -1.06 -4.79 29.55
C PRO A 32 -1.52 -3.61 30.42
N ASP A 33 -0.54 -2.83 30.87
CA ASP A 33 -0.74 -1.55 31.57
C ASP A 33 -1.32 -0.51 30.58
N PRO A 34 -2.47 0.12 30.88
CA PRO A 34 -3.07 1.15 30.04
C PRO A 34 -2.15 2.32 29.70
N ASP A 35 -1.21 2.67 30.58
CA ASP A 35 -0.26 3.74 30.33
C ASP A 35 0.86 3.29 29.36
N LEU A 36 1.29 2.02 29.44
CA LEU A 36 2.22 1.44 28.46
C LEU A 36 1.60 1.32 27.07
N LEU A 37 0.32 0.95 27.00
CA LEU A 37 -0.41 0.93 25.73
C LEU A 37 -0.49 2.33 25.10
N ARG A 38 -0.80 3.35 25.91
CA ARG A 38 -0.84 4.74 25.42
C ARG A 38 0.53 5.21 24.93
N GLU A 39 1.59 4.87 25.66
CA GLU A 39 2.96 5.20 25.25
C GLU A 39 3.32 4.48 23.94
N TYR A 40 2.99 3.20 23.82
CA TYR A 40 3.20 2.42 22.60
C TYR A 40 2.50 3.07 21.40
N ASP A 41 1.21 3.40 21.53
CA ASP A 41 0.42 4.03 20.46
C ASP A 41 1.02 5.38 20.03
N ASN A 42 1.48 6.18 21.00
CA ASN A 42 2.14 7.46 20.73
C ASN A 42 3.44 7.30 19.93
N ILE A 43 4.29 6.35 20.33
CA ILE A 43 5.59 6.12 19.66
C ILE A 43 5.38 5.47 18.30
N ALA A 44 4.45 4.53 18.17
CA ALA A 44 4.08 3.94 16.89
C ALA A 44 3.57 5.01 15.91
N GLY A 45 2.73 5.93 16.40
CA GLY A 45 2.29 7.11 15.65
C GLY A 45 3.47 8.00 15.22
N ALA A 46 4.40 8.29 16.13
CA ALA A 46 5.58 9.09 15.83
C ALA A 46 6.57 8.40 14.88
N GLN A 47 6.69 7.07 14.93
CA GLN A 47 7.53 6.30 14.03
C GLN A 47 7.00 6.34 12.60
N ARG A 48 5.68 6.27 12.44
CA ARG A 48 5.04 6.46 11.13
C ARG A 48 5.37 7.85 10.55
N LEU A 49 5.36 8.90 11.36
CA LEU A 49 5.75 10.24 10.91
C LEU A 49 7.22 10.30 10.49
N ALA A 50 8.11 9.64 11.21
CA ALA A 50 9.53 9.55 10.87
C ALA A 50 9.75 8.82 9.53
N PHE A 51 8.99 7.75 9.30
CA PHE A 51 9.01 7.03 8.05
C PHE A 51 8.48 7.88 6.89
N ASP A 52 7.39 8.63 7.08
CA ASP A 52 6.92 9.59 6.08
C ASP A 52 8.00 10.64 5.77
N ALA A 53 8.73 11.11 6.79
CA ALA A 53 9.81 12.09 6.67
C ALA A 53 11.08 11.57 5.97
N SER A 54 11.22 10.24 5.83
CA SER A 54 12.36 9.64 5.11
C SER A 54 12.40 9.97 3.62
N HIS A 55 11.26 10.36 3.04
CA HIS A 55 11.10 10.54 1.60
C HIS A 55 11.38 11.99 1.18
N ARG A 56 12.32 12.18 0.26
CA ARG A 56 12.69 13.51 -0.25
C ARG A 56 11.73 14.00 -1.32
N THR A 57 11.08 13.09 -2.03
CA THR A 57 10.17 13.39 -3.13
C THR A 57 8.92 12.54 -3.09
N ALA A 58 7.82 13.07 -3.65
CA ALA A 58 6.57 12.32 -3.81
C ALA A 58 6.78 10.99 -4.56
N GLN A 59 7.73 10.96 -5.51
CA GLN A 59 7.99 9.76 -6.30
C GLN A 59 8.67 8.67 -5.46
N GLU A 60 9.65 9.01 -4.62
CA GLU A 60 10.26 8.07 -3.68
C GLU A 60 9.22 7.47 -2.73
N TYR A 61 8.28 8.30 -2.23
CA TYR A 61 7.17 7.84 -1.41
C TYR A 61 6.29 6.84 -2.15
N ILE A 62 5.89 7.17 -3.39
CA ILE A 62 5.08 6.31 -4.24
C ILE A 62 5.80 4.99 -4.54
N ASP A 63 7.08 5.04 -4.88
CA ASP A 63 7.92 3.88 -5.18
C ASP A 63 7.89 2.88 -4.02
N LEU A 64 8.16 3.36 -2.81
CA LEU A 64 8.19 2.49 -1.64
C LEU A 64 6.81 1.92 -1.34
N HIS A 65 5.79 2.78 -1.24
CA HIS A 65 4.46 2.39 -0.75
C HIS A 65 3.64 1.56 -1.75
N LEU A 66 3.91 1.67 -3.05
CA LEU A 66 3.18 0.91 -4.08
C LEU A 66 3.98 -0.25 -4.68
N SER A 67 5.29 -0.36 -4.42
CA SER A 67 6.13 -1.43 -4.99
C SER A 67 5.53 -2.83 -4.80
N LEU A 68 5.20 -3.19 -3.56
CA LEU A 68 4.60 -4.48 -3.23
C LEU A 68 3.18 -4.61 -3.78
N THR A 69 2.33 -3.61 -3.57
CA THR A 69 0.95 -3.65 -4.04
C THR A 69 0.84 -3.82 -5.55
N LEU A 70 1.69 -3.12 -6.32
CA LEU A 70 1.68 -3.22 -7.79
C LEU A 70 2.28 -4.54 -8.27
N ARG A 71 3.29 -5.07 -7.58
CA ARG A 71 3.83 -6.40 -7.87
C ARG A 71 2.77 -7.47 -7.65
N GLU A 72 2.10 -7.47 -6.49
CA GLU A 72 1.00 -8.38 -6.18
C GLU A 72 -0.13 -8.24 -7.19
N ALA A 73 -0.55 -7.02 -7.50
CA ALA A 73 -1.59 -6.78 -8.50
C ALA A 73 -1.23 -7.39 -9.86
N ASP A 74 0.02 -7.28 -10.34
CA ASP A 74 0.44 -7.90 -11.61
C ASP A 74 0.43 -9.43 -11.56
N LEU A 75 0.89 -10.01 -10.44
CA LEU A 75 0.82 -11.45 -10.18
C LEU A 75 -0.64 -11.94 -10.19
N ASP A 76 -1.54 -11.21 -9.53
CA ASP A 76 -2.97 -11.51 -9.48
C ASP A 76 -3.71 -11.16 -10.79
N GLY A 77 -3.03 -10.57 -11.78
CA GLY A 77 -3.67 -10.15 -13.03
C GLY A 77 -4.70 -9.02 -12.84
N ILE A 78 -4.48 -8.18 -11.83
CA ILE A 78 -5.19 -6.93 -11.54
C ILE A 78 -4.44 -5.79 -12.20
N TRP A 79 -5.09 -5.07 -13.12
CA TRP A 79 -4.51 -3.86 -13.67
C TRP A 79 -4.55 -2.76 -12.60
N ALA A 80 -3.41 -2.13 -12.35
CA ALA A 80 -3.28 -0.91 -11.55
C ALA A 80 -2.29 0.02 -12.25
N TRP A 81 -2.32 1.31 -11.90
CA TRP A 81 -1.42 2.32 -12.47
C TRP A 81 -0.35 2.70 -11.46
N TYR A 82 0.82 3.02 -11.98
CA TYR A 82 1.89 3.64 -11.22
C TYR A 82 1.71 5.17 -11.29
N PRO A 83 1.36 5.84 -10.18
CA PRO A 83 1.06 7.26 -10.22
C PRO A 83 2.30 8.11 -10.48
N ARG A 84 2.08 9.23 -11.16
CA ARG A 84 3.09 10.28 -11.35
C ARG A 84 2.51 11.60 -10.87
N LEU A 85 3.16 12.18 -9.89
CA LEU A 85 2.81 13.49 -9.34
C LEU A 85 3.84 14.54 -9.78
N PRO A 86 3.42 15.82 -9.88
CA PRO A 86 4.38 16.90 -10.09
C PRO A 86 5.38 16.96 -8.93
N ALA A 87 6.59 17.46 -9.19
CA ALA A 87 7.62 17.60 -8.17
C ALA A 87 7.22 18.53 -6.99
N SER A 88 6.18 19.35 -7.18
CA SER A 88 5.59 20.25 -6.18
C SER A 88 4.46 19.64 -5.36
N ALA A 89 4.11 18.36 -5.57
CA ALA A 89 3.04 17.72 -4.80
C ALA A 89 3.44 17.61 -3.32
N ASP A 90 2.49 17.94 -2.44
CA ASP A 90 2.65 17.79 -1.00
C ASP A 90 2.43 16.33 -0.56
N LEU A 91 2.64 16.08 0.74
CA LEU A 91 2.51 14.75 1.32
C LEU A 91 1.06 14.23 1.29
N ASP A 92 0.07 15.10 1.44
CA ASP A 92 -1.33 14.69 1.53
C ASP A 92 -1.88 14.29 0.16
N ALA A 93 -1.54 15.02 -0.89
CA ALA A 93 -1.79 14.64 -2.28
C ALA A 93 -1.09 13.31 -2.61
N THR A 94 0.15 13.14 -2.16
CA THR A 94 0.91 11.90 -2.35
C THR A 94 0.22 10.70 -1.66
N ARG A 95 -0.17 10.86 -0.39
CA ARG A 95 -0.93 9.86 0.38
C ARG A 95 -2.30 9.57 -0.23
N ALA A 96 -3.00 10.57 -0.74
CA ALA A 96 -4.30 10.39 -1.36
C ALA A 96 -4.21 9.47 -2.58
N VAL A 97 -3.20 9.67 -3.42
CA VAL A 97 -2.96 8.87 -4.62
C VAL A 97 -2.50 7.46 -4.30
N VAL A 98 -1.63 7.28 -3.31
CA VAL A 98 -1.26 5.94 -2.80
C VAL A 98 -2.50 5.20 -2.27
N ARG A 99 -3.34 5.87 -1.48
CA ARG A 99 -4.60 5.31 -0.97
C ARG A 99 -5.56 4.94 -2.10
N GLU A 100 -5.62 5.74 -3.17
CA GLU A 100 -6.46 5.46 -4.33
C GLU A 100 -6.04 4.17 -5.03
N VAL A 101 -4.75 3.98 -5.30
CA VAL A 101 -4.25 2.75 -5.94
C VAL A 101 -4.46 1.53 -5.05
N ASN A 102 -4.14 1.65 -3.75
CA ASN A 102 -4.36 0.57 -2.78
C ASN A 102 -5.84 0.21 -2.69
N GLY A 103 -6.71 1.21 -2.56
CA GLY A 103 -8.16 1.03 -2.50
C GLY A 103 -8.71 0.36 -3.74
N TRP A 104 -8.22 0.73 -4.94
CA TRP A 104 -8.56 0.06 -6.19
C TRP A 104 -8.19 -1.42 -6.16
N VAL A 105 -6.93 -1.75 -5.84
CA VAL A 105 -6.46 -3.15 -5.82
C VAL A 105 -7.26 -3.98 -4.81
N THR A 106 -7.44 -3.47 -3.59
CA THR A 106 -8.25 -4.12 -2.56
C THR A 106 -9.69 -4.33 -3.00
N ALA A 107 -10.31 -3.34 -3.64
CA ALA A 107 -11.68 -3.46 -4.13
C ALA A 107 -11.82 -4.52 -5.23
N VAL A 108 -10.84 -4.61 -6.14
CA VAL A 108 -10.84 -5.65 -7.17
C VAL A 108 -10.63 -7.04 -6.57
N LYS A 109 -9.73 -7.21 -5.59
CA LYS A 109 -9.52 -8.47 -4.87
C LYS A 109 -10.82 -8.93 -4.20
N HIS A 110 -11.40 -8.08 -3.37
CA HIS A 110 -12.70 -8.31 -2.70
C HIS A 110 -13.79 -8.72 -3.69
N ASN A 111 -13.94 -7.99 -4.79
CA ASN A 111 -14.98 -8.27 -5.78
C ASN A 111 -14.77 -9.58 -6.55
N ARG A 112 -13.54 -10.09 -6.65
CA ARG A 112 -13.25 -11.41 -7.24
C ARG A 112 -13.61 -12.51 -6.25
N GLU A 113 -13.12 -12.40 -5.02
CA GLU A 113 -13.40 -13.35 -3.95
C GLU A 113 -14.91 -13.50 -3.71
N MET A 114 -15.63 -12.38 -3.61
CA MET A 114 -17.09 -12.40 -3.45
C MET A 114 -17.80 -13.10 -4.60
N ARG A 115 -17.37 -12.85 -5.84
CA ARG A 115 -17.96 -13.53 -7.01
C ARG A 115 -17.68 -15.03 -6.99
N GLU A 116 -16.48 -15.45 -6.62
CA GLU A 116 -16.11 -16.86 -6.50
C GLU A 116 -16.89 -17.57 -5.39
N VAL A 117 -17.11 -16.91 -4.25
CA VAL A 117 -17.97 -17.42 -3.17
C VAL A 117 -19.41 -17.58 -3.65
N CYS A 118 -19.98 -16.53 -4.26
CA CYS A 118 -21.34 -16.58 -4.79
C CYS A 118 -21.51 -17.66 -5.86
N GLN A 119 -20.55 -17.79 -6.79
CA GLN A 119 -20.57 -18.82 -7.82
C GLN A 119 -20.55 -20.23 -7.22
N ARG A 120 -19.72 -20.48 -6.20
CA ARG A 120 -19.69 -21.78 -5.50
C ARG A 120 -21.01 -22.09 -4.78
N ALA A 121 -21.70 -21.05 -4.29
CA ALA A 121 -23.00 -21.18 -3.65
C ALA A 121 -24.18 -21.19 -4.64
N GLY A 122 -23.94 -21.08 -5.95
CA GLY A 122 -25.00 -21.02 -6.97
C GLY A 122 -25.86 -19.75 -6.91
N ILE A 123 -25.37 -18.69 -6.28
CA ILE A 123 -26.07 -17.41 -6.13
C ILE A 123 -25.39 -16.30 -6.94
N THR A 124 -26.15 -15.28 -7.29
CA THR A 124 -25.58 -14.05 -7.89
C THR A 124 -25.26 -13.07 -6.78
N PRO A 125 -24.06 -12.45 -6.75
CA PRO A 125 -23.72 -11.45 -5.75
C PRO A 125 -24.64 -10.23 -5.88
N ASP A 126 -25.21 -9.80 -4.75
CA ASP A 126 -25.94 -8.54 -4.66
C ASP A 126 -24.98 -7.38 -5.04
N PRO A 127 -25.37 -6.45 -5.93
CA PRO A 127 -24.60 -5.24 -6.21
C PRO A 127 -24.07 -4.49 -4.98
N THR A 128 -24.79 -4.52 -3.85
CA THR A 128 -24.38 -3.87 -2.59
C THR A 128 -23.23 -4.58 -1.87
N SER A 129 -23.05 -5.88 -2.11
CA SER A 129 -21.95 -6.70 -1.55
C SER A 129 -20.61 -6.47 -2.26
N LEU A 130 -20.66 -5.88 -3.47
CA LEU A 130 -19.49 -5.54 -4.26
C LEU A 130 -19.03 -4.12 -3.93
N ARG A 131 -17.73 -3.97 -3.69
CA ARG A 131 -17.11 -2.66 -3.53
C ARG A 131 -17.20 -1.90 -4.84
N SER A 132 -17.63 -0.64 -4.76
CA SER A 132 -17.67 0.23 -5.92
C SER A 132 -16.28 0.38 -6.52
N LEU A 133 -16.20 0.33 -7.85
CA LEU A 133 -14.98 0.55 -8.59
C LEU A 133 -15.08 1.92 -9.31
N PRO A 134 -14.05 2.76 -9.27
CA PRO A 134 -14.03 4.01 -10.01
C PRO A 134 -14.30 3.76 -11.49
N ARG A 135 -15.08 4.66 -12.09
CA ARG A 135 -15.34 4.65 -13.53
C ARG A 135 -14.04 4.98 -14.25
N LEU A 136 -13.52 4.00 -15.00
CA LEU A 136 -12.30 4.16 -15.76
C LEU A 136 -12.59 4.98 -17.03
N SER A 137 -11.75 5.97 -17.32
CA SER A 137 -11.82 6.68 -18.61
C SER A 137 -11.51 5.73 -19.77
N TRP A 138 -11.93 6.09 -20.99
CA TRP A 138 -11.59 5.31 -22.19
C TRP A 138 -10.07 5.15 -22.40
N ARG A 139 -9.28 6.18 -22.07
CA ARG A 139 -7.81 6.10 -22.06
C ARG A 139 -7.32 5.03 -21.10
N THR A 140 -7.93 4.95 -19.93
CA THR A 140 -7.63 3.96 -18.90
C THR A 140 -8.01 2.54 -19.35
N HIS A 141 -9.13 2.39 -20.05
CA HIS A 141 -9.51 1.12 -20.68
C HIS A 141 -8.45 0.62 -21.69
N PHE A 142 -7.95 1.51 -22.55
CA PHE A 142 -6.89 1.16 -23.49
C PHE A 142 -5.56 0.83 -22.79
N ALA A 143 -5.19 1.58 -21.76
CA ALA A 143 -4.00 1.28 -20.95
C ALA A 143 -4.09 -0.10 -20.30
N ARG A 144 -5.26 -0.45 -19.77
CA ARG A 144 -5.55 -1.78 -19.21
C ARG A 144 -5.42 -2.89 -20.26
N LEU A 145 -5.94 -2.69 -21.47
CA LEU A 145 -5.82 -3.66 -22.55
C LEU A 145 -4.35 -3.89 -22.93
N ARG A 146 -3.59 -2.81 -23.15
CA ARG A 146 -2.15 -2.88 -23.44
C ARG A 146 -1.38 -3.58 -22.33
N TRP A 147 -1.67 -3.25 -21.08
CA TRP A 147 -1.05 -3.89 -19.92
C TRP A 147 -1.33 -5.39 -19.86
N ARG A 148 -2.55 -5.82 -20.19
CA ARG A 148 -2.95 -7.24 -20.24
C ARG A 148 -2.14 -7.98 -21.30
N LEU A 149 -2.02 -7.42 -22.50
CA LEU A 149 -1.23 -8.01 -23.59
C LEU A 149 0.25 -8.15 -23.21
N GLY A 150 0.78 -7.21 -22.41
CA GLY A 150 2.16 -7.27 -21.92
C GLY A 150 2.40 -8.20 -20.72
N ARG A 151 1.37 -8.80 -20.12
CA ARG A 151 1.48 -9.52 -18.83
C ARG A 151 2.37 -10.75 -18.91
N ALA A 152 2.23 -11.58 -19.95
CA ALA A 152 3.02 -12.80 -20.10
C ALA A 152 4.55 -12.50 -20.10
N LYS A 153 4.96 -11.38 -20.69
CA LYS A 153 6.37 -10.94 -20.69
C LYS A 153 6.83 -10.52 -19.29
N ARG A 154 5.99 -9.87 -18.49
CA ARG A 154 6.32 -9.45 -17.12
C ARG A 154 6.41 -10.64 -16.16
N LEU A 155 5.47 -11.59 -16.23
CA LEU A 155 5.51 -12.80 -15.40
C LEU A 155 6.80 -13.61 -15.60
N ARG A 156 7.25 -13.76 -16.84
CA ARG A 156 8.53 -14.42 -17.14
C ARG A 156 9.73 -13.72 -16.49
N ARG A 157 9.73 -12.39 -16.43
CA ARG A 157 10.79 -11.63 -15.74
C ARG A 157 10.76 -11.84 -14.23
N TYR A 158 9.58 -11.94 -13.62
CA TYR A 158 9.50 -12.22 -12.18
C TYR A 158 10.03 -13.61 -11.84
N GLN A 159 9.70 -14.62 -12.65
CA GLN A 159 10.19 -15.98 -12.46
C GLN A 159 11.72 -16.04 -12.54
N SER A 160 12.33 -15.41 -13.54
CA SER A 160 13.80 -15.37 -13.66
C SER A 160 14.50 -14.68 -12.49
N HIS A 161 13.85 -13.71 -11.83
CA HIS A 161 14.39 -13.02 -10.66
C HIS A 161 14.23 -13.78 -9.34
N GLN A 162 13.38 -14.81 -9.28
CA GLN A 162 13.25 -15.66 -8.09
C GLN A 162 14.17 -16.88 -8.12
N GLU A 163 14.68 -17.24 -9.31
CA GLU A 163 15.61 -18.35 -9.53
C GLU A 163 17.09 -17.94 -9.49
N SER A 164 17.37 -16.63 -9.31
CA SER A 164 18.72 -16.05 -9.17
C SER A 164 19.00 -15.65 -7.72
#